data_AF-A0A7C1Y343-F1
#
_entry.id   AF-A0A7C1Y343-F1
#
_cell.length_a   1.000
_cell.length_b   1.000
_cell.length_c   1.000
_cell.angle_alpha   90.00
_cell.angle_beta   90.00
_cell.angle_gamma   90.00
#
_symmetry.space_group_name_H-M   'P 1'
#
loop_
_entity.id
_entity.type
_entity.pdbx_description
1 polymer ?
#
loop_
_entity_poly.entity_id
_entity_poly.type
_entity_poly.pdbx_seq_one_letter_code
_entity_poly.pdbx_strand_id
1 'polypeptide(L)'
;DMPTIGAPYAPDPDGYVNAADLVGGLKKIGDFRLSVAAYPESHPDSENVEADIDNLKRKIDAGADQAITQYFFDVDMYLRFMDRVLAAGITVPIIPGIMPVTNFAQAKNFSARCGTSIPKWLEKLFEGLDDRPEIRRHVAATVAAEQCMRLYRGGVKQFHFYTLNRSELTATICHFLGLRPTGDAS
;
A
#
# COMPACT_ATOMS: atom_id res chain seq x y z
N ASP A 1 11.06 10.13 -2.46
CA ASP A 1 12.03 9.73 -3.48
C ASP A 1 12.97 10.88 -3.80
N MET A 2 14.23 10.55 -4.06
CA MET A 2 15.20 11.54 -4.52
C MET A 2 14.97 11.87 -6.00
N PRO A 3 15.35 13.09 -6.45
CA PRO A 3 15.28 13.46 -7.87
C PRO A 3 16.05 12.48 -8.77
N THR A 4 17.12 11.90 -8.24
CA THR A 4 17.86 10.81 -8.86
C THR A 4 17.37 9.47 -8.31
N ILE A 5 16.87 8.62 -9.20
CA ILE A 5 16.39 7.28 -8.86
C ILE A 5 17.53 6.47 -8.23
N GLY A 6 17.29 5.91 -7.05
CA GLY A 6 18.25 5.07 -6.32
C GLY A 6 19.35 5.84 -5.56
N ALA A 7 19.33 7.18 -5.57
CA ALA A 7 20.21 7.95 -4.71
C ALA A 7 19.70 7.89 -3.26
N PRO A 8 20.61 7.79 -2.26
CA PRO A 8 20.22 7.85 -0.86
C PRO A 8 19.54 9.19 -0.56
N TYR A 9 18.55 9.15 0.33
CA TYR A 9 17.89 10.37 0.78
C TYR A 9 18.90 11.34 1.41
N ALA A 10 18.88 12.58 0.96
CA ALA A 10 19.65 13.68 1.53
C ALA A 10 18.67 14.82 1.84
N PRO A 11 18.49 15.18 3.12
CA PRO A 11 17.61 16.29 3.47
C PRO A 11 18.21 17.63 3.03
N ASP A 12 17.33 18.59 2.79
CA ASP A 12 17.72 19.99 2.70
C ASP A 12 18.28 20.45 4.07
N PRO A 13 19.29 21.35 4.13
CA PRO A 13 19.84 21.84 5.39
C PRO A 13 18.81 22.38 6.39
N ASP A 14 17.74 23.01 5.88
CA ASP A 14 16.64 23.56 6.70
C ASP A 14 15.39 22.66 6.67
N GLY A 15 15.52 21.45 6.11
CA GLY A 15 14.45 20.48 5.94
C GLY A 15 14.32 19.48 7.10
N TYR A 16 13.26 18.68 7.05
CA TYR A 16 13.10 17.53 7.94
C TYR A 16 13.98 16.37 7.46
N VAL A 17 14.70 15.73 8.38
CA VAL A 17 15.66 14.66 8.02
C VAL A 17 14.99 13.33 7.70
N ASN A 18 13.73 13.16 8.10
CA ASN A 18 12.92 11.97 7.80
C ASN A 18 11.42 12.27 8.01
N ALA A 19 10.58 11.28 7.72
CA ALA A 19 9.13 11.42 7.85
C ALA A 19 8.65 11.54 9.31
N ALA A 20 9.33 10.95 10.29
CA ALA A 20 8.97 11.10 11.71
C ALA A 20 9.22 12.55 12.19
N ASP A 21 10.33 13.15 11.77
CA ASP A 21 10.64 14.55 12.03
C ASP A 21 9.59 15.48 11.42
N LEU A 22 9.16 15.21 10.18
CA LEU A 22 8.07 15.95 9.52
C LEU A 22 6.75 15.80 10.30
N VAL A 23 6.39 14.60 10.75
CA VAL A 23 5.19 14.37 11.56
C VAL A 23 5.23 15.19 12.84
N GLY A 24 6.35 15.16 13.58
CA GLY A 24 6.53 15.94 14.79
C GLY A 24 6.49 17.45 14.54
N GLY A 25 7.03 17.91 13.41
CA GLY A 25 6.94 19.30 12.96
C GLY A 25 5.50 19.73 12.70
N LEU A 26 4.73 18.92 11.95
CA LEU A 26 3.33 19.20 11.64
C LEU A 26 2.45 19.27 12.89
N LYS A 27 2.66 18.37 13.87
CA LYS A 27 1.91 18.40 15.14
C LYS A 27 2.19 19.64 15.99
N LYS A 28 3.34 20.31 15.81
CA LYS A 28 3.62 21.61 16.46
C LYS A 28 2.87 22.77 15.80
N ILE A 29 2.53 22.65 14.52
CA ILE A 29 1.83 23.68 13.74
C ILE A 29 0.33 23.62 14.01
N GLY A 30 -0.24 22.43 14.13
CA GLY A 30 -1.66 22.26 14.42
C GLY A 30 -2.08 20.81 14.58
N ASP A 31 -3.36 20.63 14.94
CA ASP A 31 -3.96 19.31 15.15
C ASP A 31 -4.42 18.68 13.82
N PHE A 32 -3.45 18.32 12.99
CA PHE A 32 -3.69 17.61 11.75
C PHE A 32 -3.91 16.12 12.00
N ARG A 33 -4.81 15.49 11.25
CA ARG A 33 -4.84 14.03 11.13
C ARG A 33 -3.81 13.57 10.11
N LEU A 34 -2.80 12.84 10.56
CA LEU A 34 -1.63 12.46 9.78
C LEU A 34 -1.65 10.96 9.44
N SER A 35 -1.36 10.65 8.18
CA SER A 35 -1.18 9.28 7.69
C SER A 35 0.25 9.11 7.20
N VAL A 36 0.90 8.02 7.58
CA VAL A 36 2.28 7.72 7.16
C VAL A 36 2.37 6.44 6.34
N ALA A 37 3.43 6.31 5.54
CA ALA A 37 3.67 5.09 4.78
C ALA A 37 4.12 3.93 5.69
N ALA A 38 3.76 2.70 5.34
CA ALA A 38 4.27 1.46 5.92
C ALA A 38 4.66 0.48 4.80
N TYR A 39 5.67 -0.36 4.99
CA TYR A 39 6.14 -1.28 3.94
C TYR A 39 6.09 -2.73 4.44
N PRO A 40 5.07 -3.51 4.05
CA PRO A 40 4.94 -4.90 4.48
C PRO A 40 6.14 -5.79 4.12
N GLU A 41 6.86 -5.43 3.06
CA GLU A 41 8.03 -6.15 2.54
C GLU A 41 9.37 -5.43 2.80
N SER A 42 9.40 -4.48 3.75
CA SER A 42 10.50 -3.54 4.01
C SER A 42 10.67 -2.47 2.93
N HIS A 43 11.03 -1.25 3.36
CA HIS A 43 11.47 -0.22 2.43
C HIS A 43 12.81 -0.66 1.77
N PRO A 44 13.05 -0.33 0.48
CA PRO A 44 14.31 -0.67 -0.20
C PRO A 44 15.57 -0.11 0.48
N ASP A 45 15.44 1.05 1.13
CA ASP A 45 16.54 1.69 1.88
C ASP A 45 16.62 1.24 3.36
N SER A 46 15.73 0.35 3.81
CA SER A 46 15.77 -0.23 5.16
C SER A 46 16.58 -1.52 5.15
N GLU A 47 17.39 -1.73 6.18
CA GLU A 47 18.26 -2.92 6.30
C GLU A 47 17.46 -4.23 6.32
N ASN A 48 16.30 -4.22 6.97
CA ASN A 48 15.39 -5.35 7.09
C ASN A 48 14.00 -4.88 7.57
N VAL A 49 13.06 -5.82 7.59
CA VAL A 49 11.66 -5.58 8.02
C VAL A 49 11.56 -5.04 9.45
N GLU A 50 12.40 -5.52 10.38
CA GLU A 50 12.34 -5.06 11.78
C GLU A 50 12.78 -3.60 11.90
N ALA A 51 13.85 -3.21 11.20
CA ALA A 51 14.30 -1.82 11.14
C ALA A 51 13.22 -0.89 10.50
N ASP A 52 12.48 -1.38 9.51
CA ASP A 52 11.38 -0.61 8.91
C ASP A 52 10.16 -0.49 9.84
N ILE A 53 9.88 -1.53 10.64
CA ILE A 53 8.84 -1.49 11.68
C ILE A 53 9.25 -0.53 12.81
N ASP A 54 10.51 -0.50 13.23
CA ASP A 54 11.02 0.49 14.20
C ASP A 54 10.90 1.92 13.65
N ASN A 55 11.16 2.12 12.35
CA ASN A 55 10.94 3.39 11.69
C ASN A 55 9.44 3.76 11.61
N LEU A 56 8.56 2.79 11.34
CA LEU A 56 7.12 2.97 11.43
C LEU A 56 6.71 3.41 12.84
N LYS A 57 7.20 2.71 13.86
CA LYS A 57 6.96 3.04 15.26
C LYS A 57 7.39 4.48 15.58
N ARG A 58 8.59 4.91 15.15
CA ARG A 58 9.04 6.30 15.32
C ARG A 58 8.09 7.33 14.71
N LYS A 59 7.53 7.06 13.52
CA LYS A 59 6.53 7.94 12.89
C LYS A 59 5.22 8.00 13.68
N ILE A 60 4.79 6.87 14.24
CA ILE A 60 3.58 6.82 15.09
C ILE A 60 3.82 7.54 16.42
N ASP A 61 4.95 7.27 17.08
CA ASP A 61 5.33 7.90 18.35
C ASP A 61 5.51 9.43 18.19
N ALA A 62 5.88 9.91 17.00
CA ALA A 62 5.92 11.34 16.66
C ALA A 62 4.52 11.98 16.49
N GLY A 63 3.45 11.18 16.43
CA GLY A 63 2.06 11.65 16.41
C GLY A 63 1.27 11.26 15.15
N ALA A 64 1.72 10.32 14.33
CA ALA A 64 0.90 9.87 13.19
C ALA A 64 -0.33 9.06 13.66
N ASP A 65 -1.49 9.33 13.08
CA ASP A 65 -2.79 8.79 13.53
C ASP A 65 -3.12 7.45 12.88
N GLN A 66 -2.50 7.14 11.74
CA GLN A 66 -2.67 5.89 11.01
C GLN A 66 -1.50 5.68 10.03
N ALA A 67 -1.39 4.47 9.48
CA ALA A 67 -0.48 4.18 8.37
C ALA A 67 -1.23 3.60 7.17
N ILE A 68 -0.70 3.86 5.98
CA ILE A 68 -1.15 3.26 4.72
C ILE A 68 0.01 2.43 4.18
N THR A 69 -0.23 1.16 3.89
CA THR A 69 0.82 0.30 3.37
C THR A 69 1.11 0.59 1.91
N GLN A 70 2.35 0.40 1.48
CA GLN A 70 2.66 0.09 0.09
C GLN A 70 1.77 -1.08 -0.37
N TYR A 71 1.45 -1.13 -1.67
CA TYR A 71 0.69 -2.26 -2.20
C TYR A 71 1.48 -3.56 -2.10
N PHE A 72 0.73 -4.66 -2.07
CA PHE A 72 1.25 -6.02 -2.04
C PHE A 72 0.31 -6.95 -2.81
N PHE A 73 0.76 -8.15 -3.13
CA PHE A 73 -0.04 -9.18 -3.80
C PHE A 73 -0.30 -10.42 -2.94
N ASP A 74 0.54 -10.65 -1.93
CA ASP A 74 0.40 -11.78 -1.01
C ASP A 74 -0.30 -11.34 0.28
N VAL A 75 -1.53 -11.81 0.49
CA VAL A 75 -2.32 -11.55 1.70
C VAL A 75 -1.67 -12.15 2.93
N ASP A 76 -1.09 -13.34 2.83
CA ASP A 76 -0.49 -14.02 3.98
C ASP A 76 0.78 -13.30 4.43
N MET A 77 1.51 -12.68 3.49
CA MET A 77 2.61 -11.76 3.82
C MET A 77 2.12 -10.54 4.61
N TYR A 78 1.05 -9.88 4.16
CA TYR A 78 0.49 -8.74 4.89
C TYR A 78 0.02 -9.13 6.29
N LEU A 79 -0.61 -10.29 6.47
CA LEU A 79 -1.04 -10.76 7.79
C LEU A 79 0.15 -11.01 8.72
N ARG A 80 1.23 -11.62 8.23
CA ARG A 80 2.48 -11.76 9.00
C ARG A 80 3.11 -10.42 9.35
N PHE A 81 3.03 -9.43 8.45
CA PHE A 81 3.46 -8.06 8.76
C PHE A 81 2.63 -7.46 9.88
N MET A 82 1.31 -7.63 9.86
CA MET A 82 0.42 -7.16 10.93
C MET A 82 0.75 -7.80 12.28
N ASP A 83 1.09 -9.09 12.33
CA ASP A 83 1.52 -9.76 13.56
C ASP A 83 2.76 -9.08 14.16
N ARG A 84 3.73 -8.70 13.34
CA ARG A 84 4.96 -8.00 13.78
C ARG A 84 4.68 -6.58 14.23
N VAL A 85 3.84 -5.85 13.49
CA VAL A 85 3.42 -4.48 13.84
C VAL A 85 2.73 -4.47 15.22
N LEU A 86 1.83 -5.42 15.46
CA LEU A 86 1.17 -5.58 16.76
C LEU A 86 2.17 -5.97 17.86
N ALA A 87 3.12 -6.87 17.58
CA ALA A 87 4.17 -7.24 18.52
C ALA A 87 5.09 -6.07 18.89
N ALA A 88 5.30 -5.11 17.98
CA ALA A 88 6.01 -3.86 18.22
C ALA A 88 5.19 -2.81 19.01
N GLY A 89 3.96 -3.14 19.41
CA GLY A 89 3.08 -2.26 20.18
C GLY A 89 2.41 -1.15 19.36
N ILE A 90 2.40 -1.26 18.02
CA ILE A 90 1.74 -0.30 17.15
C ILE A 90 0.26 -0.69 17.03
N THR A 91 -0.64 0.14 17.59
CA THR A 91 -2.09 -0.13 17.64
C THR A 91 -2.93 0.84 16.80
N VAL A 92 -2.30 1.82 16.15
CA VAL A 92 -3.00 2.71 15.22
C VAL A 92 -3.49 1.93 13.99
N PRO A 93 -4.53 2.40 13.28
CA PRO A 93 -4.99 1.73 12.06
C PRO A 93 -3.88 1.61 11.01
N ILE A 94 -3.70 0.40 10.47
CA ILE A 94 -2.83 0.12 9.33
C ILE A 94 -3.71 -0.27 8.15
N ILE A 95 -3.86 0.65 7.21
CA ILE A 95 -4.76 0.51 6.05
C ILE A 95 -3.97 -0.15 4.91
N PRO A 96 -4.39 -1.34 4.43
CA PRO A 96 -3.72 -1.97 3.30
C PRO A 96 -3.93 -1.17 2.02
N GLY A 97 -2.82 -0.86 1.36
CA GLY A 97 -2.77 -0.36 -0.01
C GLY A 97 -3.03 -1.50 -1.00
N ILE A 98 -3.97 -1.31 -1.91
CA ILE A 98 -4.33 -2.28 -2.94
C ILE A 98 -4.14 -1.63 -4.30
N MET A 99 -3.36 -2.28 -5.18
CA MET A 99 -3.14 -1.85 -6.55
C MET A 99 -3.80 -2.84 -7.52
N PRO A 100 -4.93 -2.48 -8.15
CA PRO A 100 -5.54 -3.30 -9.17
C PRO A 100 -4.70 -3.33 -10.47
N VAL A 101 -4.07 -4.47 -10.78
CA VAL A 101 -3.07 -4.59 -11.87
C VAL A 101 -3.71 -4.72 -13.25
N THR A 102 -3.99 -3.60 -13.91
CA THR A 102 -4.53 -3.62 -15.29
C THR A 102 -3.46 -3.68 -16.39
N ASN A 103 -2.22 -3.32 -16.07
CA ASN A 103 -1.05 -3.48 -16.93
C ASN A 103 0.03 -4.23 -16.15
N PHE A 104 0.17 -5.52 -16.43
CA PHE A 104 1.06 -6.40 -15.68
C PHE A 104 2.54 -6.05 -15.87
N ALA A 105 2.96 -5.72 -17.10
CA ALA A 105 4.32 -5.30 -17.39
C ALA A 105 4.70 -4.02 -16.62
N GLN A 106 3.79 -3.04 -16.56
CA GLN A 106 3.99 -1.83 -15.77
C GLN A 106 4.06 -2.14 -14.27
N ALA A 107 3.17 -2.99 -13.77
CA ALA A 107 3.17 -3.38 -12.36
C ALA A 107 4.46 -4.13 -11.99
N LYS A 108 5.00 -4.98 -12.86
CA LYS A 108 6.30 -5.66 -12.66
C LYS A 108 7.45 -4.68 -12.53
N ASN A 109 7.52 -3.69 -13.42
CA ASN A 109 8.54 -2.64 -13.36
C ASN A 109 8.39 -1.77 -12.10
N PHE A 110 7.17 -1.43 -11.71
CA PHE A 110 6.92 -0.63 -10.50
C PHE A 110 7.24 -1.43 -9.23
N SER A 111 6.86 -2.70 -9.17
CA SER A 111 7.13 -3.59 -8.04
C SER A 111 8.62 -3.78 -7.80
N ALA A 112 9.39 -3.95 -8.88
CA ALA A 112 10.85 -4.03 -8.81
C ALA A 112 11.50 -2.76 -8.22
N ARG A 113 10.91 -1.58 -8.43
CA ARG A 113 11.40 -0.31 -7.87
C ARG A 113 11.00 -0.11 -6.41
N CYS A 114 9.84 -0.62 -6.02
CA CYS A 114 9.30 -0.46 -4.67
C CYS A 114 9.69 -1.60 -3.71
N GLY A 115 10.39 -2.63 -4.19
CA GLY A 115 10.74 -3.81 -3.39
C GLY A 115 9.57 -4.78 -3.17
N THR A 116 8.46 -4.63 -3.89
CA THR A 116 7.27 -5.49 -3.76
C THR A 116 7.46 -6.79 -4.54
N SER A 117 7.23 -7.94 -3.90
CA SER A 117 7.29 -9.22 -4.57
C SER A 117 6.02 -9.50 -5.39
N ILE A 118 6.20 -10.10 -6.57
CA ILE A 118 5.09 -10.59 -7.39
C ILE A 118 5.09 -12.12 -7.31
N PRO A 119 4.02 -12.75 -6.80
CA PRO A 119 3.92 -14.20 -6.78
C PRO A 119 3.95 -14.81 -8.18
N LYS A 120 4.66 -15.92 -8.36
CA LYS A 120 4.77 -16.63 -9.65
C LYS A 120 3.41 -17.03 -10.23
N TRP A 121 2.44 -17.37 -9.37
CA TRP A 121 1.09 -17.71 -9.81
C TRP A 121 0.40 -16.51 -10.47
N LEU A 122 0.69 -15.30 -9.99
CA LEU A 122 0.14 -14.07 -10.55
C LEU A 122 0.80 -13.77 -11.90
N GLU A 123 2.11 -13.95 -12.03
CA GLU A 123 2.79 -13.86 -13.33
C GLU A 123 2.18 -14.81 -14.36
N LYS A 124 2.02 -16.09 -13.99
CA LYS A 124 1.43 -17.10 -14.86
C LYS A 124 -0.02 -16.78 -15.26
N LEU A 125 -0.77 -16.15 -14.36
CA LEU A 125 -2.16 -15.77 -14.62
C LEU A 125 -2.28 -14.66 -15.69
N PHE A 126 -1.25 -13.82 -15.82
CA PHE A 126 -1.21 -12.73 -16.81
C PHE A 126 -0.46 -13.08 -18.10
N GLU A 127 0.18 -14.25 -18.16
CA GLU A 127 0.93 -14.71 -19.34
C GLU A 127 0.04 -14.79 -20.59
N GLY A 128 0.49 -14.20 -21.70
CA GLY A 128 -0.24 -14.20 -22.97
C GLY A 128 -1.45 -13.24 -23.05
N LEU A 129 -1.64 -12.36 -22.07
CA LEU A 129 -2.74 -11.38 -22.06
C LEU A 129 -2.34 -9.98 -22.57
N ASP A 130 -1.13 -9.81 -23.11
CA ASP A 130 -0.61 -8.50 -23.55
C ASP A 130 -1.49 -7.86 -24.64
N ASP A 131 -1.90 -8.65 -25.62
CA ASP A 131 -2.79 -8.21 -26.72
C ASP A 131 -4.28 -8.41 -26.42
N ARG A 132 -4.65 -8.72 -25.15
CA ARG A 132 -6.03 -8.99 -24.74
C ARG A 132 -6.48 -8.11 -23.56
N PRO A 133 -6.66 -6.79 -23.78
CA PRO A 133 -6.90 -5.82 -22.70
C PRO A 133 -8.18 -6.10 -21.89
N GLU A 134 -9.26 -6.55 -22.53
CA GLU A 134 -10.52 -6.85 -21.83
C GLU A 134 -10.38 -8.05 -20.88
N ILE A 135 -9.77 -9.15 -21.37
CA ILE A 135 -9.51 -10.33 -20.53
C ILE A 135 -8.57 -9.95 -19.38
N ARG A 136 -7.51 -9.19 -19.66
CA ARG A 136 -6.58 -8.68 -18.64
C ARG A 136 -7.30 -7.86 -17.57
N ARG A 137 -8.26 -7.02 -17.94
CA ARG A 137 -9.07 -6.23 -17.00
C ARG A 137 -9.90 -7.14 -16.09
N HIS A 138 -10.57 -8.16 -16.64
CA HIS A 138 -11.35 -9.11 -15.84
C HIS A 138 -10.50 -9.93 -14.87
N VAL A 139 -9.32 -10.38 -15.31
CA VAL A 139 -8.34 -11.07 -14.46
C VAL A 139 -7.90 -10.16 -13.32
N ALA A 140 -7.52 -8.92 -13.62
CA ALA A 140 -7.13 -7.92 -12.64
C ALA A 140 -8.23 -7.66 -11.59
N ALA A 141 -9.48 -7.55 -12.04
CA ALA A 141 -10.65 -7.35 -11.18
C ALA A 141 -10.82 -8.52 -10.21
N THR A 142 -10.73 -9.73 -10.74
CA THR A 142 -10.94 -10.96 -9.98
C THR A 142 -9.85 -11.13 -8.92
N VAL A 143 -8.59 -10.91 -9.28
CA VAL A 143 -7.46 -10.99 -8.34
C VAL A 143 -7.60 -9.96 -7.22
N ALA A 144 -7.85 -8.69 -7.56
CA ALA A 144 -7.96 -7.63 -6.57
C ALA A 144 -9.20 -7.81 -5.67
N ALA A 145 -10.33 -8.26 -6.22
CA ALA A 145 -11.52 -8.59 -5.45
C ALA A 145 -11.25 -9.74 -4.48
N GLU A 146 -10.62 -10.83 -4.92
CA GLU A 146 -10.28 -11.96 -4.05
C GLU A 146 -9.29 -11.54 -2.95
N GLN A 147 -8.28 -10.72 -3.27
CA GLN A 147 -7.36 -10.15 -2.29
C GLN A 147 -8.12 -9.36 -1.22
N CYS A 148 -9.00 -8.43 -1.63
CA CYS A 148 -9.80 -7.64 -0.71
C CYS A 148 -10.75 -8.50 0.13
N MET A 149 -11.38 -9.52 -0.46
CA MET A 149 -12.28 -10.43 0.25
C MET A 149 -11.53 -11.28 1.29
N ARG A 150 -10.33 -11.77 0.97
CA ARG A 150 -9.46 -12.48 1.93
C ARG A 150 -9.05 -11.57 3.08
N LEU A 151 -8.59 -10.35 2.79
CA LEU A 151 -8.27 -9.35 3.81
C LEU A 151 -9.49 -9.03 4.69
N TYR A 152 -10.67 -8.88 4.07
CA TYR A 152 -11.91 -8.59 4.79
C TYR A 152 -12.30 -9.69 5.77
N ARG A 153 -12.14 -10.96 5.37
CA ARG A 153 -12.31 -12.14 6.23
C ARG A 153 -11.27 -12.19 7.35
N GLY A 154 -10.05 -11.71 7.08
CA GLY A 154 -8.99 -11.53 8.07
C GLY A 154 -9.17 -10.32 9.02
N GLY A 155 -10.31 -9.63 8.96
CA GLY A 155 -10.65 -8.54 9.88
C GLY A 155 -10.38 -7.13 9.36
N VAL A 156 -9.76 -6.98 8.18
CA VAL A 156 -9.58 -5.66 7.55
C VAL A 156 -10.93 -5.07 7.16
N LYS A 157 -11.18 -3.80 7.53
CA LYS A 157 -12.42 -3.08 7.18
C LYS A 157 -12.19 -1.77 6.43
N GLN A 158 -10.93 -1.38 6.25
CA GLN A 158 -10.54 -0.18 5.53
C GLN A 158 -9.55 -0.56 4.44
N PHE A 159 -9.64 0.08 3.28
CA PHE A 159 -8.77 -0.18 2.13
C PHE A 159 -8.35 1.14 1.51
N HIS A 160 -7.11 1.21 1.04
CA HIS A 160 -6.62 2.32 0.23
C HIS A 160 -6.35 1.81 -1.19
N PHE A 161 -7.04 2.35 -2.20
CA PHE A 161 -6.88 1.91 -3.58
C PHE A 161 -5.98 2.84 -4.38
N TYR A 162 -4.89 2.28 -4.92
CA TYR A 162 -4.08 2.96 -5.93
C TYR A 162 -4.78 2.87 -7.29
N THR A 163 -5.60 3.88 -7.60
CA THR A 163 -6.48 3.85 -8.79
C THR A 163 -5.74 4.05 -10.11
N LEU A 164 -4.55 4.69 -10.09
CA LEU A 164 -3.81 5.08 -11.29
C LEU A 164 -4.69 5.84 -12.31
N ASN A 165 -5.55 6.74 -11.80
CA ASN A 165 -6.55 7.49 -12.56
C ASN A 165 -7.61 6.62 -13.27
N ARG A 166 -7.86 5.40 -12.78
CA ARG A 166 -8.86 4.46 -13.31
C ARG A 166 -9.82 4.00 -12.20
N SER A 167 -11.07 4.45 -12.27
CA SER A 167 -12.07 4.23 -11.20
C SER A 167 -12.89 2.95 -11.35
N GLU A 168 -13.11 2.46 -12.57
CA GLU A 168 -14.03 1.33 -12.85
C GLU A 168 -13.70 0.07 -12.04
N LEU A 169 -12.41 -0.25 -11.94
CA LEU A 169 -11.95 -1.46 -11.26
C LEU A 169 -12.14 -1.34 -9.74
N THR A 170 -11.82 -0.18 -9.20
CA THR A 170 -12.04 0.15 -7.79
C THR A 170 -13.52 0.13 -7.45
N ALA A 171 -14.38 0.70 -8.31
CA ALA A 171 -15.84 0.65 -8.12
C ALA A 171 -16.38 -0.78 -8.10
N THR A 172 -15.86 -1.64 -8.98
CA THR A 172 -16.21 -3.07 -9.02
C THR A 172 -15.81 -3.77 -7.72
N ILE A 173 -14.60 -3.51 -7.21
CA ILE A 173 -14.13 -4.09 -5.92
C ILE A 173 -14.99 -3.59 -4.76
N CYS A 174 -15.29 -2.28 -4.69
CA CYS A 174 -16.20 -1.73 -3.69
C CYS A 174 -17.57 -2.45 -3.75
N HIS A 175 -18.08 -2.74 -4.94
CA HIS A 175 -19.32 -3.49 -5.11
C HIS A 175 -19.22 -4.92 -4.54
N PHE A 176 -18.11 -5.63 -4.75
CA PHE A 176 -17.89 -6.94 -4.14
C PHE A 176 -17.80 -6.88 -2.61
N LEU A 177 -17.27 -5.79 -2.05
CA LEU A 177 -17.21 -5.54 -0.62
C LEU A 177 -18.55 -5.09 0.00
N GLY A 178 -19.64 -5.11 -0.78
CA GLY A 178 -20.98 -4.72 -0.33
C GLY A 178 -21.20 -3.21 -0.28
N LEU A 179 -20.24 -2.40 -0.74
CA LEU A 179 -20.42 -0.96 -0.85
C LEU A 179 -21.23 -0.65 -2.10
N ARG A 180 -22.19 0.26 -1.96
CA ARG A 180 -23.04 0.75 -3.03
C ARG A 180 -22.93 2.27 -3.06
N PRO A 181 -23.03 2.90 -4.24
CA PRO A 181 -23.21 4.35 -4.31
C PRO A 181 -24.41 4.76 -3.44
N THR A 182 -24.23 5.72 -2.53
CA THR A 182 -25.27 6.18 -1.59
C THR A 182 -25.92 7.49 -2.05
N GLY A 183 -25.97 7.75 -3.35
CA GLY A 183 -26.58 8.96 -3.92
C GLY A 183 -26.91 8.80 -5.40
N ASP A 184 -28.07 9.31 -5.78
CA ASP A 184 -28.81 9.08 -7.02
C ASP A 184 -27.99 9.27 -8.29
N ALA A 185 -27.92 8.21 -9.11
CA ALA A 185 -27.65 8.37 -10.53
C ALA A 185 -28.96 8.85 -11.19
N SER A 186 -29.23 10.15 -11.08
CA SER A 186 -30.13 10.87 -11.99
C SER A 186 -29.35 11.34 -13.21
#